data_AF-A0AA88EZJ0-F1
#
_entry.id   AF-A0AA88EZJ0-F1
#
_cell.length_a   1.000
_cell.length_b   1.000
_cell.length_c   1.000
_cell.angle_alpha   90.00
_cell.angle_beta   90.00
_cell.angle_gamma   90.00
#
_symmetry.space_group_name_H-M   'P 1'
#
loop_
_entity.id
_entity.type
_entity.pdbx_description
1 polymer ?
#
loop_
_entity_poly.entity_id
_entity_poly.type
_entity_poly.pdbx_seq_one_letter_code
_entity_poly.pdbx_strand_id
1 'polypeptide(L)'
;MQRTFFAFAIIGTLTACESNGVIVPPSPFIGKTAAQQALDGSAQNIALVSPKKLLPGRIYKIADNDFREICGKDIEQQNKLKVLSPIKVEESSETIADRPRDIEIEVLGQSLATYNSIKVKGYKTYDVRDGNSPVDASYILANVKRGKDSCFDAVLPRNKPYLVVDQVAVGNEIETWYKRGFGASVSFGPIRAGFKPKDEKTGTRSERVFGATGTLVR
;
A
#
# COMPACT_ATOMS: atom_id res chain seq x y z
N MET A 1 22.87 30.27 38.75
CA MET A 1 21.97 30.48 37.58
C MET A 1 21.82 29.15 36.86
N GLN A 2 20.58 28.69 36.75
CA GLN A 2 20.20 27.37 36.28
C GLN A 2 20.10 27.35 34.74
N ARG A 3 20.56 26.24 34.15
CA ARG A 3 20.72 25.98 32.71
C ARG A 3 19.39 25.81 31.98
N THR A 4 19.34 26.18 30.70
CA THR A 4 18.55 25.42 29.72
C THR A 4 19.16 25.53 28.32
N PHE A 5 19.74 24.41 27.88
CA PHE A 5 20.08 24.13 26.49
C PHE A 5 18.78 23.83 25.74
N PHE A 6 18.44 24.61 24.72
CA PHE A 6 17.50 24.16 23.70
C PHE A 6 18.29 23.37 22.65
N ALA A 7 18.37 22.06 22.86
CA ALA A 7 18.70 21.13 21.80
C ALA A 7 17.55 21.16 20.79
N PHE A 8 17.81 21.70 19.60
CA PHE A 8 16.94 21.52 18.45
C PHE A 8 16.92 20.03 18.13
N ALA A 9 15.84 19.37 18.56
CA ALA A 9 15.57 18.00 18.18
C ALA A 9 15.38 17.93 16.65
N ILE A 10 16.17 17.06 16.06
CA ILE A 10 16.24 16.69 14.66
C ILE A 10 14.83 16.51 14.11
N ILE A 11 14.44 17.37 13.15
CA ILE A 11 13.23 17.15 12.35
C ILE A 11 13.52 15.93 11.47
N GLY A 12 13.05 14.77 11.92
CA GLY A 12 13.10 13.54 11.15
C GLY A 12 12.40 13.77 9.82
N THR A 13 13.17 13.72 8.74
CA THR A 13 12.66 13.56 7.38
C THR A 13 12.01 12.20 7.27
N LEU A 14 10.73 12.10 7.63
CA LEU A 14 9.95 10.87 7.46
C LEU A 14 9.28 10.88 6.09
N THR A 15 10.04 10.33 5.16
CA THR A 15 9.76 9.89 3.79
C THR A 15 8.63 8.85 3.72
N ALA A 16 7.45 9.05 4.31
CA ALA A 16 6.42 8.00 4.39
C ALA A 16 5.63 7.66 3.08
N CYS A 17 6.14 8.02 1.90
CA CYS A 17 5.78 7.38 0.61
C CYS A 17 7.02 6.84 -0.13
N GLU A 18 8.21 7.13 0.37
CA GLU A 18 9.51 6.61 -0.11
C GLU A 18 10.16 5.70 0.95
N SER A 19 9.46 5.40 2.05
CA SER A 19 10.01 4.65 3.16
C SER A 19 10.16 3.21 2.73
N ASN A 20 11.39 2.70 2.84
CA ASN A 20 11.78 1.31 2.68
C ASN A 20 10.79 0.39 3.44
N GLY A 21 9.68 0.01 2.84
CA GLY A 21 8.58 -0.68 3.51
C GLY A 21 7.51 -0.98 2.49
N VAL A 22 7.35 -2.26 2.17
CA VAL A 22 6.58 -2.71 1.01
C VAL A 22 5.07 -2.62 1.21
N ILE A 23 4.60 -2.87 2.42
CA ILE A 23 3.23 -2.61 2.86
C ILE A 23 3.25 -1.29 3.61
N VAL A 24 2.46 -0.33 3.17
CA VAL A 24 2.34 0.96 3.84
C VAL A 24 1.34 0.79 4.99
N PRO A 25 1.74 1.03 6.24
CA PRO A 25 0.84 0.88 7.38
C PRO A 25 -0.35 1.84 7.25
N PRO A 26 -1.55 1.46 7.75
CA PRO A 26 -2.71 2.33 7.70
C PRO A 26 -2.43 3.63 8.47
N SER A 27 -2.77 4.75 7.84
CA SER A 27 -2.70 6.05 8.51
C SER A 27 -4.03 6.32 9.23
N PRO A 28 -4.02 6.69 10.52
CA PRO A 28 -5.25 7.06 11.24
C PRO A 28 -5.91 8.31 10.66
N PHE A 29 -5.19 9.09 9.84
CA PHE A 29 -5.67 10.30 9.18
C PHE A 29 -6.34 10.03 7.82
N ILE A 30 -6.31 8.80 7.32
CA ILE A 30 -6.95 8.41 6.06
C ILE A 30 -8.22 7.63 6.36
N GLY A 31 -9.34 8.10 5.80
CA GLY A 31 -10.66 7.48 5.94
C GLY A 31 -10.83 6.35 4.93
N LYS A 32 -10.41 6.60 3.69
CA LYS A 32 -10.45 5.64 2.59
C LYS A 32 -9.25 5.85 1.68
N THR A 33 -8.49 4.80 1.40
CA THR A 33 -7.29 4.91 0.54
C THR A 33 -7.67 4.80 -0.94
N ALA A 34 -6.76 5.19 -1.83
CA ALA A 34 -6.90 4.92 -3.26
C ALA A 34 -6.92 3.41 -3.55
N ALA A 35 -6.11 2.60 -2.85
CA ALA A 35 -6.15 1.14 -2.97
C ALA A 35 -7.55 0.58 -2.65
N GLN A 36 -8.18 1.05 -1.56
CA GLN A 36 -9.53 0.65 -1.16
C GLN A 36 -10.65 1.15 -2.08
N GLN A 37 -10.36 2.13 -2.93
CA GLN A 37 -11.28 2.56 -3.99
C GLN A 37 -11.13 1.70 -5.25
N ALA A 38 -9.95 1.13 -5.50
CA ALA A 38 -9.67 0.33 -6.69
C ALA A 38 -9.94 -1.18 -6.54
N LEU A 39 -9.68 -1.77 -5.37
CA LEU A 39 -9.69 -3.22 -5.12
C LEU A 39 -10.60 -3.63 -3.94
N ASP A 40 -11.67 -2.88 -3.70
CA ASP A 40 -12.57 -3.06 -2.55
C ASP A 40 -11.92 -2.78 -1.17
N GLY A 41 -12.74 -2.81 -0.10
CA GLY A 41 -12.39 -2.25 1.21
C GLY A 41 -11.28 -2.96 2.00
N SER A 42 -10.89 -4.18 1.61
CA SER A 42 -9.83 -4.97 2.25
C SER A 42 -8.43 -4.70 1.69
N ALA A 43 -8.33 -3.88 0.63
CA ALA A 43 -7.08 -3.59 -0.04
C ALA A 43 -6.06 -2.90 0.89
N GLN A 44 -4.82 -3.39 0.82
CA GLN A 44 -3.67 -2.82 1.51
C GLN A 44 -2.96 -1.83 0.60
N ASN A 45 -2.45 -0.74 1.18
CA ASN A 45 -1.59 0.19 0.46
C ASN A 45 -0.19 -0.42 0.29
N ILE A 46 0.36 -0.32 -0.92
CA ILE A 46 1.67 -0.84 -1.27
C ILE A 46 2.60 0.32 -1.60
N ALA A 47 3.86 0.28 -1.15
CA ALA A 47 4.85 1.26 -1.56
C ALA A 47 5.08 1.12 -3.06
N LEU A 48 4.99 2.21 -3.81
CA LEU A 48 4.85 2.26 -5.27
C LEU A 48 5.89 1.41 -6.05
N VAL A 49 5.69 0.09 -6.13
CA VAL A 49 6.63 -0.89 -6.71
C VAL A 49 6.31 -1.15 -8.17
N SER A 50 7.28 -1.71 -8.90
CA SER A 50 7.05 -2.17 -10.28
C SER A 50 5.99 -3.28 -10.32
N PRO A 51 5.11 -3.31 -11.35
CA PRO A 51 4.16 -4.40 -11.59
C PRO A 51 4.82 -5.77 -11.73
N LYS A 52 6.12 -5.82 -12.09
CA LYS A 52 6.88 -7.08 -12.16
C LYS A 52 7.26 -7.63 -10.79
N LYS A 53 7.24 -6.80 -9.73
CA LYS A 53 7.59 -7.21 -8.37
C LYS A 53 6.40 -7.74 -7.57
N LEU A 54 5.18 -7.37 -7.95
CA LEU A 54 3.97 -7.81 -7.27
C LEU A 54 2.87 -8.12 -8.31
N LEU A 55 2.67 -9.40 -8.52
CA LEU A 55 1.64 -9.99 -9.38
C LEU A 55 0.62 -10.77 -8.53
N PRO A 56 -0.67 -10.77 -8.92
CA PRO A 56 -1.68 -11.63 -8.31
C PRO A 56 -1.42 -13.11 -8.61
N GLY A 57 -2.02 -13.99 -7.79
CA GLY A 57 -1.85 -15.44 -7.92
C GLY A 57 -0.50 -15.96 -7.43
N ARG A 58 0.27 -15.13 -6.70
CA ARG A 58 1.65 -15.44 -6.29
C ARG A 58 1.82 -15.28 -4.78
N ILE A 59 2.86 -15.90 -4.24
CA ILE A 59 3.20 -15.85 -2.83
C ILE A 59 4.56 -15.17 -2.68
N TYR A 60 4.65 -14.19 -1.79
CA TYR A 60 5.86 -13.40 -1.60
C TYR A 60 6.31 -13.45 -0.14
N LYS A 61 7.59 -13.74 0.07
CA LYS A 61 8.25 -13.40 1.33
C LYS A 61 8.40 -11.89 1.39
N ILE A 62 8.05 -11.30 2.53
CA ILE A 62 8.34 -9.90 2.83
C ILE A 62 9.62 -9.88 3.66
N ALA A 63 10.73 -9.45 3.05
CA ALA A 63 12.02 -9.33 3.73
C ALA A 63 12.75 -8.10 3.20
N ASP A 64 13.44 -7.39 4.08
CA ASP A 64 14.33 -6.26 3.72
C ASP A 64 13.68 -5.21 2.81
N ASN A 65 12.37 -5.00 2.98
CA ASN A 65 11.58 -4.08 2.17
C ASN A 65 11.55 -4.43 0.68
N ASP A 66 11.55 -5.72 0.38
CA ASP A 66 11.27 -6.24 -0.94
C ASP A 66 10.22 -7.37 -0.92
N PHE A 67 9.57 -7.54 -2.05
CA PHE A 67 8.76 -8.72 -2.34
C PHE A 67 9.63 -9.75 -3.06
N ARG A 68 9.86 -10.89 -2.40
CA ARG A 68 10.54 -12.02 -3.04
C ARG A 68 9.57 -13.14 -3.28
N GLU A 69 9.27 -13.42 -4.54
CA GLU A 69 8.41 -14.54 -4.91
C GLU A 69 8.95 -15.86 -4.35
N ILE A 70 8.08 -16.60 -3.69
CA ILE A 70 8.28 -17.97 -3.23
C ILE A 70 7.19 -18.84 -3.86
N CYS A 71 7.45 -20.13 -4.04
CA CYS A 71 6.54 -21.07 -4.70
C CYS A 71 6.30 -20.88 -6.21
N GLY A 72 7.02 -19.99 -6.90
CA GLY A 72 6.75 -19.70 -8.31
C GLY A 72 6.69 -20.92 -9.23
N LYS A 73 7.59 -21.90 -9.05
CA LYS A 73 7.60 -23.15 -9.82
C LYS A 73 6.35 -24.00 -9.61
N ASP A 74 5.87 -24.11 -8.37
CA ASP A 74 4.70 -24.92 -8.04
C ASP A 74 3.41 -24.26 -8.56
N ILE A 75 3.34 -22.91 -8.51
CA ILE A 75 2.23 -22.14 -9.07
C ILE A 75 2.23 -22.19 -10.60
N GLU A 76 3.39 -22.11 -11.25
CA GLU A 76 3.50 -22.29 -12.70
C GLU A 76 3.01 -23.66 -13.15
N GLN A 77 3.25 -24.70 -12.35
CA GLN A 77 2.71 -26.03 -12.62
C GLN A 77 1.17 -26.03 -12.53
N GLN A 78 0.57 -25.35 -11.55
CA GLN A 78 -0.89 -25.20 -11.46
C GLN A 78 -1.48 -24.39 -12.63
N ASN A 79 -0.79 -23.33 -13.06
CA ASN A 79 -1.20 -22.54 -14.22
C ASN A 79 -1.23 -23.41 -15.49
N LYS A 80 -0.24 -24.30 -15.67
CA LYS A 80 -0.21 -25.27 -16.77
C LYS A 80 -1.36 -26.27 -16.70
N LEU A 81 -1.81 -26.61 -15.48
CA LEU A 81 -2.97 -27.48 -15.25
C LEU A 81 -4.31 -26.73 -15.34
N LYS A 82 -4.30 -25.42 -15.67
CA LYS A 82 -5.46 -24.52 -15.74
C LYS A 82 -6.25 -24.37 -14.43
N VAL A 83 -5.72 -24.86 -13.31
CA VAL A 83 -6.32 -24.71 -11.97
C VAL A 83 -6.29 -23.25 -11.51
N LEU A 84 -5.26 -22.52 -11.95
CA LEU A 84 -5.16 -21.08 -11.83
C LEU A 84 -5.01 -20.52 -13.24
N SER A 85 -6.01 -19.80 -13.70
CA SER A 85 -6.04 -19.16 -15.02
C SER A 85 -5.27 -17.82 -14.99
N PRO A 86 -4.78 -17.36 -16.16
CA PRO A 86 -4.00 -16.14 -16.26
C PRO A 86 -4.79 -14.91 -15.81
N ILE A 87 -4.02 -13.86 -15.52
CA ILE A 87 -4.47 -12.62 -14.91
C ILE A 87 -5.52 -11.92 -15.80
N LYS A 88 -6.71 -11.60 -15.28
CA LYS A 88 -7.64 -10.71 -15.97
C LYS A 88 -7.25 -9.27 -15.64
N VAL A 89 -7.31 -8.41 -16.65
CA VAL A 89 -7.04 -6.97 -16.50
C VAL A 89 -8.34 -6.21 -16.68
N GLU A 90 -8.71 -5.41 -15.69
CA GLU A 90 -9.79 -4.42 -15.83
C GLU A 90 -9.17 -3.02 -15.81
N GLU A 91 -9.52 -2.20 -16.79
CA GLU A 91 -8.96 -0.86 -16.96
C GLU A 91 -10.02 0.20 -16.65
N SER A 92 -9.62 1.20 -15.88
CA SER A 92 -10.44 2.36 -15.52
C SER A 92 -9.69 3.64 -15.85
N SER A 93 -10.41 4.60 -16.42
CA SER A 93 -9.91 5.96 -16.65
C SER A 93 -10.18 6.90 -15.47
N GLU A 94 -10.82 6.40 -14.40
CA GLU A 94 -11.18 7.21 -13.26
C GLU A 94 -9.96 7.76 -12.50
N THR A 95 -10.18 8.88 -11.82
CA THR A 95 -9.20 9.45 -10.89
C THR A 95 -9.63 9.17 -9.45
N ILE A 96 -8.77 8.49 -8.72
CA ILE A 96 -8.98 8.13 -7.31
C ILE A 96 -7.86 8.71 -6.45
N ALA A 97 -8.13 9.02 -5.19
CA ALA A 97 -7.13 9.59 -4.28
C ALA A 97 -7.39 9.16 -2.85
N ASP A 98 -6.35 9.14 -2.01
CA ASP A 98 -6.52 8.95 -0.58
C ASP A 98 -7.39 10.08 -0.02
N ARG A 99 -8.46 9.69 0.69
CA ARG A 99 -9.40 10.61 1.31
C ARG A 99 -9.04 10.75 2.78
N PRO A 100 -8.60 11.94 3.24
CA PRO A 100 -8.39 12.17 4.66
C PRO A 100 -9.69 11.95 5.45
N ARG A 101 -9.56 11.58 6.72
CA ARG A 101 -10.65 11.70 7.68
C ARG A 101 -10.82 13.16 8.04
N ASP A 102 -12.06 13.62 8.12
CA ASP A 102 -12.40 14.87 8.80
C ASP A 102 -12.24 14.61 10.30
N ILE A 103 -11.06 14.87 10.83
CA ILE A 103 -10.78 14.83 12.27
C ILE A 103 -10.60 16.27 12.72
N GLU A 104 -11.64 16.88 13.27
CA GLU A 104 -11.49 18.13 14.01
C GLU A 104 -10.79 17.82 15.33
N ILE A 105 -9.48 18.07 15.39
CA ILE A 105 -8.75 18.11 16.67
C ILE A 105 -8.46 19.57 16.97
N GLU A 106 -9.21 20.17 17.89
CA GLU A 106 -8.85 21.46 18.50
C GLU A 106 -7.56 21.26 19.32
N VAL A 107 -6.40 21.38 18.67
CA VAL A 107 -5.12 21.52 19.37
C VAL A 107 -4.59 22.91 19.14
N LEU A 108 -4.52 23.69 20.22
CA LEU A 108 -3.79 24.96 20.27
C LEU A 108 -2.36 24.77 19.73
N GLY A 109 -2.15 25.16 18.48
CA GLY A 109 -0.82 25.43 17.91
C GLY A 109 0.05 24.23 17.52
N GLN A 110 -0.46 23.00 17.44
CA GLN A 110 0.35 21.85 16.98
C GLN A 110 -0.27 21.15 15.78
N SER A 111 0.47 21.13 14.66
CA SER A 111 0.13 20.32 13.48
C SER A 111 0.27 18.84 13.85
N LEU A 112 -0.87 18.14 13.89
CA LEU A 112 -0.88 16.71 14.18
C LEU A 112 -0.67 15.93 12.88
N ALA A 113 0.54 15.36 12.80
CA ALA A 113 1.03 14.38 11.84
C ALA A 113 1.07 14.78 10.36
N THR A 114 2.17 14.38 9.72
CA THR A 114 2.40 14.53 8.28
C THR A 114 2.15 13.18 7.61
N TYR A 115 1.44 13.17 6.49
CA TYR A 115 1.21 11.94 5.73
C TYR A 115 1.47 12.17 4.25
N ASN A 116 1.93 11.14 3.57
CA ASN A 116 2.03 11.16 2.12
C ASN A 116 0.79 10.47 1.54
N SER A 117 -0.01 11.23 0.82
CA SER A 117 -1.15 10.71 0.06
C SER A 117 -0.80 10.45 -1.38
N ILE A 118 -1.57 9.57 -2.01
CA ILE A 118 -1.53 9.38 -3.45
C ILE A 118 -2.81 9.85 -4.13
N LYS A 119 -2.64 10.32 -5.37
CA LYS A 119 -3.70 10.54 -6.36
C LYS A 119 -3.35 9.77 -7.62
N VAL A 120 -4.21 8.85 -8.03
CA VAL A 120 -4.02 7.98 -9.18
C VAL A 120 -4.95 8.44 -10.30
N LYS A 121 -4.39 8.70 -11.49
CA LYS A 121 -5.13 9.06 -12.71
C LYS A 121 -5.10 7.87 -13.66
N GLY A 122 -6.22 7.17 -13.77
CA GLY A 122 -6.33 5.92 -14.52
C GLY A 122 -5.58 4.77 -13.86
N TYR A 123 -6.18 3.58 -13.86
CA TYR A 123 -5.59 2.40 -13.25
C TYR A 123 -6.04 1.11 -13.92
N LYS A 124 -5.25 0.06 -13.70
CA LYS A 124 -5.54 -1.31 -14.09
C LYS A 124 -5.60 -2.18 -12.85
N THR A 125 -6.65 -2.96 -12.68
CA THR A 125 -6.72 -4.01 -11.67
C THR A 125 -6.42 -5.35 -12.32
N TYR A 126 -5.74 -6.20 -11.56
CA TYR A 126 -5.27 -7.50 -12.00
C TYR A 126 -5.77 -8.53 -10.98
N ASP A 127 -6.58 -9.50 -11.40
CA ASP A 127 -7.03 -10.61 -10.55
C ASP A 127 -6.57 -11.96 -11.12
N VAL A 128 -6.50 -12.98 -10.26
CA VAL A 128 -6.35 -14.37 -10.69
C VAL A 128 -7.72 -15.06 -10.67
N ARG A 129 -7.94 -15.99 -11.60
CA ARG A 129 -9.23 -16.68 -11.76
C ARG A 129 -9.05 -18.20 -11.81
N ASP A 130 -10.11 -18.92 -11.50
CA ASP A 130 -10.31 -20.33 -11.86
C ASP A 130 -11.52 -20.40 -12.81
N GLY A 131 -11.24 -20.65 -14.09
CA GLY A 131 -12.20 -20.42 -15.18
C GLY A 131 -12.73 -18.98 -15.17
N ASN A 132 -14.03 -18.82 -14.92
CA ASN A 132 -14.70 -17.51 -14.89
C ASN A 132 -14.83 -16.91 -13.49
N SER A 133 -14.36 -17.59 -12.45
CA SER A 133 -14.53 -17.13 -11.06
C SER A 133 -13.25 -16.47 -10.54
N PRO A 134 -13.31 -15.28 -9.93
CA PRO A 134 -12.16 -14.74 -9.22
C PRO A 134 -11.81 -15.66 -8.04
N VAL A 135 -10.52 -15.82 -7.74
CA VAL A 135 -10.07 -16.64 -6.60
C VAL A 135 -9.33 -15.79 -5.58
N ASP A 136 -9.46 -16.17 -4.31
CA ASP A 136 -8.83 -15.47 -3.20
C ASP A 136 -7.51 -16.11 -2.76
N ALA A 137 -6.83 -15.44 -1.84
CA ALA A 137 -5.59 -15.93 -1.24
C ALA A 137 -5.69 -17.33 -0.61
N SER A 138 -6.87 -17.73 -0.11
CA SER A 138 -7.06 -19.05 0.49
C SER A 138 -7.07 -20.15 -0.57
N TYR A 139 -7.71 -19.90 -1.71
CA TYR A 139 -7.71 -20.79 -2.87
C TYR A 139 -6.32 -20.95 -3.46
N ILE A 140 -5.58 -19.84 -3.61
CA ILE A 140 -4.18 -19.87 -4.08
C ILE A 140 -3.33 -20.75 -3.16
N LEU A 141 -3.44 -20.55 -1.84
CA LEU A 141 -2.67 -21.30 -0.84
C LEU A 141 -3.04 -22.79 -0.82
N ALA A 142 -4.33 -23.13 -0.98
CA ALA A 142 -4.82 -24.50 -1.01
C ALA A 142 -4.28 -25.29 -2.22
N ASN A 143 -4.02 -24.61 -3.32
CA ASN A 143 -3.52 -25.20 -4.57
C ASN A 143 -2.00 -25.19 -4.72
N VAL A 144 -1.25 -24.69 -3.72
CA VAL A 144 0.21 -24.90 -3.70
C VAL A 144 0.49 -26.39 -3.55
N LYS A 145 1.42 -26.89 -4.38
CA LYS A 145 1.83 -28.30 -4.36
C LYS A 145 2.21 -28.73 -2.94
N ARG A 146 1.74 -29.92 -2.56
CA ARG A 146 2.03 -30.60 -1.30
C ARG A 146 2.94 -31.81 -1.54
N GLY A 147 3.55 -32.31 -0.47
CA GLY A 147 4.48 -33.43 -0.47
C GLY A 147 5.85 -33.04 0.05
N LYS A 148 6.68 -34.06 0.32
CA LYS A 148 8.08 -33.88 0.72
C LYS A 148 8.80 -32.99 -0.31
N ASP A 149 9.51 -31.98 0.18
CA ASP A 149 10.24 -30.97 -0.61
C ASP A 149 9.38 -30.03 -1.49
N SER A 150 8.05 -30.05 -1.33
CA SER A 150 7.14 -29.10 -1.99
C SER A 150 7.19 -27.70 -1.37
N CYS A 151 6.69 -26.69 -2.09
CA CYS A 151 6.66 -25.35 -1.52
C CYS A 151 5.79 -25.27 -0.26
N PHE A 152 4.63 -25.95 -0.25
CA PHE A 152 3.70 -25.89 0.88
C PHE A 152 4.34 -26.46 2.16
N ASP A 153 5.02 -27.60 2.07
CA ASP A 153 5.53 -28.30 3.25
C ASP A 153 6.96 -27.89 3.63
N ALA A 154 7.80 -27.46 2.67
CA ALA A 154 9.22 -27.18 2.94
C ALA A 154 9.57 -25.69 2.93
N VAL A 155 8.91 -24.87 2.10
CA VAL A 155 9.29 -23.45 1.90
C VAL A 155 8.41 -22.52 2.72
N LEU A 156 7.08 -22.66 2.66
CA LEU A 156 6.15 -21.76 3.36
C LEU A 156 6.39 -21.71 4.87
N PRO A 157 6.56 -22.83 5.60
CA PRO A 157 6.74 -22.79 7.06
C PRO A 157 8.02 -22.05 7.49
N ARG A 158 9.06 -22.06 6.65
CA ARG A 158 10.37 -21.45 6.93
C ARG A 158 10.46 -19.98 6.52
N ASN A 159 9.50 -19.47 5.75
CA ASN A 159 9.53 -18.13 5.17
C ASN A 159 8.41 -17.22 5.70
N LYS A 160 7.82 -17.55 6.85
CA LYS A 160 6.91 -16.65 7.55
C LYS A 160 7.65 -15.38 8.07
N PRO A 161 7.03 -14.20 8.02
CA PRO A 161 5.73 -13.92 7.40
C PRO A 161 5.82 -13.85 5.86
N TYR A 162 4.76 -14.29 5.20
CA TYR A 162 4.62 -14.19 3.74
C TYR A 162 3.23 -13.68 3.33
N LEU A 163 3.16 -12.99 2.19
CA LEU A 163 1.93 -12.45 1.61
C LEU A 163 1.48 -13.34 0.44
N VAL A 164 0.25 -13.82 0.49
CA VAL A 164 -0.43 -14.43 -0.66
C VAL A 164 -1.26 -13.34 -1.32
N VAL A 165 -1.01 -13.03 -2.59
CA VAL A 165 -1.63 -11.91 -3.31
C VAL A 165 -2.67 -12.43 -4.27
N ASP A 166 -3.90 -11.96 -4.19
CA ASP A 166 -5.01 -12.35 -5.09
C ASP A 166 -5.39 -11.27 -6.10
N GLN A 167 -5.29 -9.98 -5.73
CA GLN A 167 -5.47 -8.87 -6.66
C GLN A 167 -4.44 -7.76 -6.46
N VAL A 168 -4.17 -7.02 -7.53
CA VAL A 168 -3.22 -5.90 -7.56
C VAL A 168 -3.80 -4.75 -8.39
N ALA A 169 -3.56 -3.51 -7.98
CA ALA A 169 -3.90 -2.32 -8.74
C ALA A 169 -2.65 -1.54 -9.14
N VAL A 170 -2.55 -1.23 -10.43
CA VAL A 170 -1.44 -0.49 -11.03
C VAL A 170 -1.97 0.83 -11.57
N GLY A 171 -1.39 1.93 -11.12
CA GLY A 171 -1.74 3.26 -11.61
C GLY A 171 -1.00 3.58 -12.90
N ASN A 172 -1.70 4.20 -13.87
CA ASN A 172 -1.09 4.72 -15.08
C ASN A 172 -0.21 5.94 -14.72
N GLU A 173 -0.77 6.87 -13.95
CA GLU A 173 -0.05 8.01 -13.37
C GLU A 173 -0.44 8.17 -11.89
N ILE A 174 0.56 8.21 -11.01
CA ILE A 174 0.40 8.35 -9.56
C ILE A 174 1.15 9.58 -9.10
N GLU A 175 0.42 10.57 -8.62
CA GLU A 175 0.98 11.73 -7.95
C GLU A 175 1.09 11.45 -6.45
N THR A 176 2.28 11.65 -5.89
CA THR A 176 2.50 11.64 -4.45
C THR A 176 2.43 13.06 -3.92
N TRP A 177 1.73 13.23 -2.80
CA TRP A 177 1.49 14.51 -2.18
C TRP A 177 1.85 14.42 -0.71
N TYR A 178 2.79 15.26 -0.29
CA TYR A 178 3.06 15.47 1.11
C TYR A 178 2.00 16.42 1.66
N LYS A 179 1.23 15.89 2.62
CA LYS A 179 0.18 16.63 3.30
C LYS A 179 0.62 16.84 4.74
N ARG A 180 0.77 18.12 5.10
CA ARG A 180 0.95 18.53 6.49
C ARG A 180 -0.43 18.55 7.13
N GLY A 181 -0.62 17.82 8.23
CA GLY A 181 -1.88 17.75 8.97
C GLY A 181 -2.35 19.11 9.47
N PHE A 182 -3.58 19.13 10.01
CA PHE A 182 -4.42 20.30 10.32
C PHE A 182 -3.68 21.61 10.68
N GLY A 183 -4.15 22.70 10.09
CA GLY A 183 -3.61 24.04 10.27
C GLY A 183 -3.83 24.60 11.66
N ALA A 184 -2.88 25.40 12.13
CA ALA A 184 -3.06 26.19 13.34
C ALA A 184 -3.78 27.51 12.98
N SER A 185 -4.89 27.78 13.67
CA SER A 185 -5.42 29.13 13.78
C SER A 185 -4.86 29.77 15.05
N VAL A 186 -4.32 30.98 14.93
CA VAL A 186 -3.87 31.75 16.10
C VAL A 186 -4.62 33.07 16.06
N SER A 187 -5.42 33.33 17.10
CA SER A 187 -6.12 34.60 17.28
C SER A 187 -5.38 35.44 18.31
N PHE A 188 -4.85 36.59 17.87
CA PHE A 188 -4.30 37.61 18.77
C PHE A 188 -5.04 38.92 18.51
N GLY A 189 -5.99 39.25 19.40
CA GLY A 189 -6.83 40.45 19.26
C GLY A 189 -7.66 40.46 17.96
N PRO A 190 -7.81 41.60 17.26
CA PRO A 190 -8.61 41.68 16.03
C PRO A 190 -7.97 40.97 14.83
N ILE A 191 -6.75 40.44 14.95
CA ILE A 191 -6.02 39.79 13.87
C ILE A 191 -6.24 38.28 13.96
N ARG A 192 -6.93 37.73 12.96
CA ARG A 192 -7.05 36.28 12.74
C ARG A 192 -6.03 35.86 11.69
N ALA A 193 -4.96 35.17 12.11
CA ALA A 193 -4.03 34.53 11.20
C ALA A 193 -4.27 33.01 11.21
N GLY A 194 -4.72 32.47 10.08
CA GLY A 194 -4.86 31.04 9.88
C GLY A 194 -3.72 30.53 9.02
N PHE A 195 -2.91 29.60 9.55
CA PHE A 195 -1.92 28.88 8.77
C PHE A 195 -2.56 27.58 8.30
N LYS A 196 -3.13 27.58 7.09
CA LYS A 196 -3.46 26.33 6.42
C LYS A 196 -2.15 25.71 5.93
N PRO A 197 -1.82 24.46 6.32
CA PRO A 197 -0.67 23.77 5.77
C PRO A 197 -0.88 23.63 4.27
N LYS A 198 0.17 23.89 3.49
CA LYS A 198 0.11 23.74 2.03
C LYS A 198 0.41 22.29 1.69
N ASP A 199 -0.51 21.65 0.99
CA ASP A 199 -0.25 20.36 0.33
C ASP A 199 0.81 20.59 -0.76
N GLU A 200 1.83 19.72 -0.79
CA GLU A 200 2.91 19.82 -1.76
C GLU A 200 3.02 18.52 -2.56
N LYS A 201 2.97 18.65 -3.89
CA LYS A 201 3.24 17.52 -4.79
C LYS A 201 4.71 17.16 -4.67
N THR A 202 5.00 15.97 -4.17
CA THR A 202 6.38 15.47 -3.99
C THR A 202 6.90 14.75 -5.23
N GLY A 203 6.01 14.22 -6.08
CA GLY A 203 6.44 13.52 -7.28
C GLY A 203 5.31 12.95 -8.10
N THR A 204 5.70 12.40 -9.25
CA THR A 204 4.87 11.57 -10.10
C THR A 204 5.61 10.28 -10.42
N ARG A 205 4.87 9.16 -10.41
CA ARG A 205 5.33 7.84 -10.82
C ARG A 205 4.32 7.27 -11.80
N SER A 206 4.79 6.57 -12.82
CA SER A 206 3.93 5.89 -13.79
C SER A 206 4.12 4.39 -13.68
N GLU A 207 3.08 3.64 -14.00
CA GLU A 207 3.07 2.17 -14.02
C GLU A 207 3.63 1.58 -12.71
N ARG A 208 2.97 1.94 -11.59
CA ARG A 208 3.32 1.45 -10.25
C ARG A 208 2.13 0.78 -9.59
N VAL A 209 2.42 -0.29 -8.87
CA VAL A 209 1.47 -0.93 -7.96
C VAL A 209 1.23 0.00 -6.78
N PHE A 210 -0.02 0.33 -6.50
CA PHE A 210 -0.40 1.18 -5.36
C PHE A 210 -1.30 0.46 -4.35
N GLY A 211 -1.90 -0.66 -4.74
CA GLY A 211 -2.77 -1.45 -3.89
C GLY A 211 -2.65 -2.93 -4.20
N ALA A 212 -2.85 -3.75 -3.17
CA ALA A 212 -3.00 -5.19 -3.31
C ALA A 212 -3.97 -5.74 -2.27
N THR A 213 -4.70 -6.78 -2.63
CA THR A 213 -5.48 -7.61 -1.70
C THR A 213 -4.78 -8.96 -1.52
N GLY A 214 -5.05 -9.59 -0.38
CA GLY A 214 -4.44 -10.87 -0.06
C GLY A 214 -4.35 -11.16 1.43
N THR A 215 -3.74 -12.30 1.75
CA THR A 215 -3.58 -12.79 3.13
C THR A 215 -2.13 -12.73 3.55
N LEU A 216 -1.85 -11.96 4.62
CA LEU A 216 -0.56 -12.00 5.31
C LEU A 216 -0.55 -13.17 6.30
N VAL A 217 0.23 -14.21 5.99
CA VAL A 217 0.42 -15.36 6.87
C VAL A 217 1.60 -15.10 7.79
N ARG A 218 1.35 -15.16 9.10
CA ARG A 218 2.35 -14.96 10.17
C ARG A 218 2.82 -16.28 10.77
#